data_AF-A0A9C9G011-F1
#
_entry.id   AF-A0A9C9G011-F1
#
_cell.length_a   1.000
_cell.length_b   1.000
_cell.length_c   1.000
_cell.angle_alpha   90.00
_cell.angle_beta   90.00
_cell.angle_gamma   90.00
#
_symmetry.space_group_name_H-M   'P 1'
#
loop_
_entity.id
_entity.type
_entity.pdbx_description
1 polymer ?
#
loop_
_entity_poly.entity_id
_entity_poly.type
_entity_poly.pdbx_seq_one_letter_code
_entity_poly.pdbx_strand_id
1 'polypeptide(L)'
;MNMLRSQSAGKRSFIYHKIQTPVPATADKLNEPDKPLGLLDCSTRPRCGFRGANVAAHLLALGLPVPGKPNQATSSSTGELVVRLSQHEFWVLSNLATADQGFILLNERALPASHCYPLYCQ
;
A
#
# COMPACT_ATOMS: atom_id res chain seq x y z
N MET A 1 -21.20 12.07 22.13
CA MET A 1 -20.38 10.88 21.81
C MET A 1 -19.78 11.11 20.41
N ASN A 2 -18.60 11.72 20.34
CA ASN A 2 -18.01 12.16 19.06
C ASN A 2 -17.27 10.98 18.41
N MET A 3 -17.75 10.54 17.24
CA MET A 3 -16.99 9.67 16.36
C MET A 3 -15.73 10.39 15.91
N LEU A 4 -14.57 9.85 16.30
CA LEU A 4 -13.28 10.24 15.75
C LEU A 4 -13.32 9.97 14.23
N ARG A 5 -13.45 11.04 13.45
CA ARG A 5 -13.19 11.02 12.00
C ARG A 5 -11.73 10.64 11.82
N SER A 6 -11.47 9.39 11.44
CA SER A 6 -10.16 8.95 10.98
C SER A 6 -9.73 9.85 9.82
N GLN A 7 -8.53 10.42 9.93
CA GLN A 7 -7.96 11.43 9.03
C GLN A 7 -7.57 10.87 7.64
N SER A 8 -8.52 10.24 6.96
CA SER A 8 -8.46 9.95 5.50
C SER A 8 -9.29 10.96 4.70
N ALA A 9 -9.55 12.13 5.28
CA ALA A 9 -10.65 13.06 4.97
C ALA A 9 -10.79 13.59 3.52
N GLY A 10 -9.96 13.16 2.57
CA GLY A 10 -10.05 13.51 1.15
C GLY A 10 -10.28 12.35 0.17
N LYS A 11 -10.16 11.08 0.57
CA LYS A 11 -10.28 9.92 -0.35
C LYS A 11 -11.49 9.06 0.01
N ARG A 12 -12.31 8.74 -1.00
CA ARG A 12 -13.46 7.84 -0.86
C ARG A 12 -13.17 6.52 -1.55
N SER A 13 -13.54 5.43 -0.89
CA SER A 13 -13.54 4.10 -1.50
C SER A 13 -14.51 4.02 -2.68
N PHE A 14 -14.20 3.20 -3.67
CA PHE A 14 -15.11 2.89 -4.78
C PHE A 14 -16.36 2.11 -4.34
N ILE A 15 -16.30 1.39 -3.21
CA ILE A 15 -17.46 0.72 -2.60
C ILE A 15 -18.11 1.53 -1.48
N TYR A 16 -17.73 2.80 -1.30
CA TYR A 16 -18.27 3.66 -0.25
C TYR A 16 -19.81 3.68 -0.24
N HIS A 17 -20.45 3.74 -1.41
CA HIS A 17 -21.92 3.72 -1.55
C HIS A 17 -22.56 2.33 -1.42
N LYS A 18 -21.75 1.26 -1.37
CA LYS A 18 -22.20 -0.13 -1.26
C LYS A 18 -22.07 -0.69 0.15
N ILE A 19 -21.35 -0.01 1.05
CA ILE A 19 -21.17 -0.44 2.44
C ILE A 19 -22.12 0.37 3.33
N GLN A 20 -23.04 -0.31 4.02
CA GLN A 20 -24.01 0.32 4.92
C GLN A 20 -23.40 0.89 6.21
N THR A 21 -22.16 0.52 6.56
CA THR A 21 -21.38 1.17 7.63
C THR A 21 -19.88 0.94 7.41
N PRO A 22 -19.07 1.97 7.10
CA PRO A 22 -17.63 1.80 6.99
C PRO A 22 -17.05 1.55 8.38
N VAL A 23 -16.62 0.31 8.63
CA VAL A 23 -15.82 -0.01 9.81
C VAL A 23 -14.37 0.32 9.47
N PRO A 24 -13.69 1.23 10.20
CA PRO A 24 -12.28 1.49 9.95
C PRO A 24 -11.47 0.21 10.08
N ALA A 25 -10.66 -0.02 9.07
CA ALA A 25 -9.83 -1.18 8.89
C ALA A 25 -8.62 -1.16 9.84
N THR A 26 -8.81 -1.63 11.07
CA THR A 26 -7.70 -1.90 12.01
C THR A 26 -7.40 -3.40 12.02
N ALA A 27 -6.12 -3.76 12.09
CA ALA A 27 -5.67 -5.15 12.12
C ALA A 27 -6.38 -5.98 13.22
N ASP A 28 -6.70 -5.33 14.33
CA ASP A 28 -7.35 -5.96 15.49
C ASP A 28 -8.77 -6.48 15.19
N LYS A 29 -9.49 -5.87 14.24
CA LYS A 29 -10.87 -6.27 13.90
C LYS A 29 -10.97 -7.48 12.97
N LEU A 30 -9.85 -7.96 12.44
CA LEU A 30 -9.79 -9.15 11.59
C LEU A 30 -9.73 -10.46 12.40
N ASN A 31 -9.40 -10.38 13.69
CA ASN A 31 -9.14 -11.55 14.54
C ASN A 31 -10.31 -11.90 15.48
N GLU A 32 -11.54 -11.50 15.14
CA GLU A 32 -12.74 -11.88 15.89
C GLU A 32 -13.02 -13.37 15.70
N PRO A 33 -12.97 -14.21 16.76
CA PRO A 33 -12.97 -15.67 16.65
C PRO A 33 -14.27 -16.25 16.07
N ASP A 34 -15.38 -15.50 16.15
CA ASP A 34 -16.71 -15.96 15.73
C ASP A 34 -17.12 -15.50 14.32
N LYS A 35 -16.23 -14.84 13.57
CA LYS A 35 -16.47 -14.45 12.17
C LYS A 35 -15.44 -15.11 11.26
N PRO A 36 -15.74 -16.28 10.67
CA PRO A 36 -14.76 -17.06 9.93
C PRO A 36 -14.34 -16.41 8.60
N LEU A 37 -15.08 -15.40 8.13
CA LEU A 37 -14.77 -14.70 6.88
C LEU A 37 -15.20 -13.23 6.95
N GLY A 38 -14.29 -12.34 6.55
CA GLY A 38 -14.54 -10.91 6.45
C GLY A 38 -13.86 -10.34 5.21
N LEU A 39 -14.42 -9.24 4.68
CA LEU A 39 -13.80 -8.45 3.62
C LEU A 39 -13.43 -7.09 4.19
N LEU A 40 -12.18 -6.70 4.00
CA LEU A 40 -11.65 -5.43 4.44
C LEU A 40 -11.36 -4.54 3.25
N ASP A 41 -11.97 -3.36 3.23
CA ASP A 41 -11.68 -2.38 2.21
C ASP A 41 -10.43 -1.57 2.56
N CYS A 42 -9.39 -1.75 1.75
CA CYS A 42 -8.12 -1.01 1.85
C CYS A 42 -7.90 -0.07 0.65
N SER A 43 -8.93 0.19 -0.15
CA SER A 43 -8.83 0.95 -1.41
C SER A 43 -8.37 2.40 -1.25
N THR A 44 -8.62 3.01 -0.10
CA THR A 44 -8.18 4.38 0.20
C THR A 44 -6.75 4.45 0.74
N ARG A 45 -6.12 3.29 1.00
CA ARG A 45 -4.75 3.28 1.52
C ARG A 45 -3.76 3.67 0.43
N PRO A 46 -2.71 4.43 0.79
CA PRO A 46 -1.67 4.79 -0.15
C PRO A 46 -0.98 3.57 -0.77
N ARG A 47 -0.73 3.70 -2.07
CA ARG A 47 0.06 2.79 -2.88
C ARG A 47 0.79 3.59 -3.93
N CYS A 48 1.95 3.11 -4.36
CA CYS A 48 2.73 3.69 -5.42
C CYS A 48 3.27 2.56 -6.29
N GLY A 49 3.33 2.81 -7.59
CA GLY A 49 3.87 1.86 -8.54
C GLY A 49 5.10 2.43 -9.22
N PHE A 50 5.99 1.55 -9.65
CA PHE A 50 7.20 1.89 -10.37
C PHE A 50 7.36 0.97 -11.56
N ARG A 51 7.84 1.53 -12.68
CA ARG A 51 8.12 0.78 -13.91
C ARG A 51 9.50 1.08 -14.47
N GLY A 52 10.16 0.07 -15.02
CA GLY A 52 11.42 0.18 -15.74
C GLY A 52 12.50 -0.81 -15.28
N ALA A 53 13.63 -0.81 -15.99
CA ALA A 53 14.74 -1.74 -15.73
C ALA A 53 15.42 -1.49 -14.38
N ASN A 54 15.42 -0.25 -13.88
CA ASN A 54 16.14 0.15 -12.67
C ASN A 54 15.28 0.15 -11.40
N VAL A 55 14.02 -0.31 -11.48
CA VAL A 55 13.10 -0.30 -10.33
C VAL A 55 13.62 -1.16 -9.19
N ALA A 56 14.10 -2.37 -9.47
CA ALA A 56 14.63 -3.26 -8.42
C ALA A 56 15.82 -2.62 -7.68
N ALA A 57 16.76 -2.02 -8.42
CA ALA A 57 17.89 -1.31 -7.84
C ALA A 57 17.44 -0.09 -7.01
N HIS A 58 16.45 0.65 -7.50
CA HIS A 58 15.87 1.77 -6.78
C HIS A 58 15.24 1.34 -5.45
N LEU A 59 14.42 0.29 -5.45
CA LEU A 59 13.78 -0.25 -4.24
C LEU A 59 14.84 -0.71 -3.21
N LEU A 60 15.88 -1.41 -3.66
CA LEU A 60 16.99 -1.82 -2.79
C LEU A 60 17.72 -0.62 -2.18
N ALA A 61 17.97 0.44 -2.96
CA ALA A 61 18.58 1.68 -2.46
C ALA A 61 17.71 2.40 -1.42
N LEU A 62 16.39 2.17 -1.46
CA LEU A 62 15.43 2.68 -0.47
C LEU A 62 15.33 1.76 0.78
N GLY A 63 16.09 0.66 0.82
CA GLY A 63 16.02 -0.33 1.89
C GLY A 63 14.79 -1.25 1.82
N LEU A 64 14.07 -1.24 0.69
CA LEU A 64 12.90 -2.08 0.47
C LEU A 64 13.30 -3.43 -0.14
N PRO A 65 12.64 -4.53 0.25
CA PRO A 65 12.90 -5.84 -0.33
C PRO A 65 12.40 -5.92 -1.76
N VAL A 66 13.03 -6.78 -2.58
CA VAL A 66 12.61 -7.05 -3.96
C VAL A 66 12.20 -8.52 -4.08
N PRO A 67 10.92 -8.82 -4.38
CA PRO A 67 10.48 -10.21 -4.54
C PRO A 67 11.22 -10.93 -5.68
N GLY A 68 11.56 -12.20 -5.45
CA GLY A 68 12.42 -12.98 -6.35
C GLY A 68 11.80 -13.27 -7.73
N LYS A 69 10.48 -13.36 -7.83
CA LYS A 69 9.74 -13.63 -9.08
C LYS A 69 8.51 -12.72 -9.23
N PRO A 70 8.00 -12.51 -10.46
CA PRO A 70 6.69 -11.90 -10.68
C PRO A 70 5.58 -12.62 -9.90
N ASN A 71 4.52 -11.88 -9.57
CA ASN A 71 3.37 -12.30 -8.78
C ASN A 71 3.74 -12.76 -7.36
N GLN A 72 4.79 -12.17 -6.79
CA GLN A 72 5.18 -12.38 -5.39
C GLN A 72 5.18 -11.05 -4.64
N ALA A 73 4.98 -11.14 -3.32
CA ALA A 73 5.02 -10.02 -2.41
C ALA A 73 5.97 -10.30 -1.25
N THR A 74 6.66 -9.27 -0.75
CA THR A 74 7.53 -9.35 0.41
C THR A 74 7.31 -8.13 1.30
N SER A 75 7.12 -8.37 2.59
CA SER A 75 6.99 -7.30 3.58
C SER A 75 8.36 -6.70 3.88
N SER A 76 8.44 -5.36 3.95
CA SER A 76 9.60 -4.65 4.47
C SER A 76 9.71 -4.83 5.99
N SER A 77 10.85 -4.43 6.56
CA SER A 77 11.04 -4.40 8.02
C SER A 77 10.11 -3.40 8.72
N THR A 78 9.61 -2.39 7.99
CA THR A 78 8.68 -1.36 8.47
C THR A 78 7.22 -1.69 8.17
N GLY A 79 6.96 -2.81 7.49
CA GLY A 79 5.63 -3.41 7.28
C GLY A 79 4.91 -2.98 6.00
N GLU A 80 5.52 -2.17 5.13
CA GLU A 80 5.04 -1.99 3.75
C GLU A 80 5.14 -3.30 2.97
N LEU A 81 4.25 -3.49 2.02
CA LEU A 81 4.25 -4.67 1.15
C LEU A 81 4.79 -4.31 -0.23
N VAL A 82 5.90 -4.91 -0.64
CA VAL A 82 6.44 -4.76 -2.00
C VAL A 82 5.96 -5.92 -2.85
N VAL A 83 5.22 -5.62 -3.92
CA VAL A 83 4.66 -6.59 -4.85
C VAL A 83 5.39 -6.47 -6.19
N ARG A 84 5.84 -7.59 -6.74
CA ARG A 84 6.45 -7.65 -8.08
C ARG A 84 5.42 -8.12 -9.09
N LEU A 85 5.02 -7.26 -10.02
CA LEU A 85 4.03 -7.59 -11.06
C LEU A 85 4.68 -8.15 -12.32
N SER A 86 5.90 -7.70 -12.64
CA SER A 86 6.68 -8.22 -13.76
C SER A 86 8.19 -8.12 -13.49
N GLN A 87 9.02 -8.33 -14.52
CA GLN A 87 10.46 -8.06 -14.40
C GLN A 87 10.77 -6.57 -14.18
N HIS A 88 9.88 -5.70 -14.66
CA HIS A 88 10.09 -4.25 -14.68
C HIS A 88 8.98 -3.48 -13.99
N GLU A 89 8.11 -4.13 -13.23
CA GLU A 89 6.94 -3.48 -12.63
C GLU A 89 6.72 -3.94 -11.20
N PHE A 90 6.64 -2.97 -10.30
CA PHE A 90 6.56 -3.19 -8.86
C PHE A 90 5.58 -2.22 -8.23
N TRP A 91 4.85 -2.67 -7.22
CA TRP A 91 4.03 -1.84 -6.35
C TRP A 91 4.56 -1.88 -4.93
N VAL A 92 4.42 -0.77 -4.22
CA VAL A 92 4.60 -0.70 -2.77
C VAL A 92 3.27 -0.27 -2.17
N LEU A 93 2.78 -1.04 -1.20
CA LEU A 93 1.53 -0.79 -0.48
C LEU A 93 1.83 -0.36 0.95
N SER A 94 1.10 0.62 1.47
CA SER A 94 1.32 1.08 2.85
C SER A 94 0.97 0.00 3.88
N ASN A 95 1.62 0.09 5.04
CA ASN A 95 1.37 -0.80 6.17
C ASN A 95 -0.05 -0.59 6.72
N LEU A 96 -0.74 -1.68 7.06
CA LEU A 96 -2.08 -1.65 7.66
C LEU A 96 -2.08 -1.13 9.11
N ALA A 97 -0.97 -1.31 9.84
CA ALA A 97 -0.87 -1.06 11.28
C ALA A 97 -0.38 0.35 11.64
N THR A 98 0.30 1.06 10.74
CA THR A 98 0.91 2.36 11.02
C THR A 98 0.28 3.49 10.21
N ALA A 99 0.48 4.72 10.67
CA ALA A 99 0.08 5.91 9.91
C ALA A 99 0.87 6.01 8.59
N ASP A 100 0.24 6.51 7.53
CA ASP A 100 0.80 6.51 6.17
C ASP A 100 1.93 7.55 5.93
N GLN A 101 2.41 8.25 6.96
CA GLN A 101 3.39 9.34 6.84
C GLN A 101 4.70 8.91 6.19
N GLY A 102 5.25 7.75 6.58
CA GLY A 102 6.45 7.19 5.95
C GLY A 102 6.26 6.84 4.48
N PHE A 103 5.04 6.44 4.11
CA PHE A 103 4.67 6.09 2.75
C PHE A 103 4.55 7.32 1.83
N ILE A 104 4.00 8.42 2.33
CA ILE A 104 3.89 9.68 1.56
C ILE A 104 5.28 10.14 1.11
N LEU A 105 6.26 10.10 2.03
CA LEU A 105 7.64 10.44 1.72
C LEU A 105 8.27 9.50 0.69
N LEU A 106 7.95 8.21 0.71
CA LEU A 106 8.41 7.25 -0.30
C LEU A 106 7.88 7.62 -1.69
N ASN A 107 6.61 8.02 -1.79
CA ASN A 107 5.97 8.36 -3.05
C ASN A 107 6.43 9.70 -3.62
N GLU A 108 6.89 10.63 -2.78
CA GLU A 108 7.40 11.94 -3.18
C GLU A 108 8.91 11.97 -3.49
N ARG A 109 9.63 10.87 -3.22
CA ARG A 109 11.07 10.79 -3.48
C ARG A 109 11.40 10.91 -4.97
N ALA A 110 12.50 11.61 -5.25
CA ALA A 110 13.04 11.71 -6.60
C ALA A 110 13.42 10.32 -7.13
N LEU A 111 12.94 10.03 -8.34
CA LEU A 111 13.28 8.81 -9.06
C LEU A 111 14.69 8.93 -9.65
N PRO A 112 15.42 7.82 -9.82
CA PRO A 112 16.71 7.84 -10.48
C PRO A 112 16.55 8.31 -11.94
N ALA A 113 17.57 9.02 -12.43
CA ALA A 113 17.51 9.78 -13.70
C ALA A 113 17.28 8.91 -14.97
N SER A 114 17.32 7.58 -14.89
CA SER A 114 17.13 6.72 -16.06
C SER A 114 16.43 5.40 -15.71
N HIS A 115 15.48 5.01 -16.57
CA HIS A 115 14.77 3.72 -16.58
C HIS A 115 14.05 3.34 -15.26
N CYS A 116 13.56 4.33 -14.52
CA CYS A 116 12.65 4.17 -13.41
C CYS A 116 11.60 5.29 -13.48
N TYR A 117 10.34 4.89 -13.64
CA TYR A 117 9.22 5.80 -13.86
C TYR A 117 8.13 5.52 -12.83
N PRO A 118 7.42 6.55 -12.33
CA PRO A 118 6.30 6.32 -11.45
C PRO A 118 5.12 5.81 -12.28
N LEU A 119 4.37 4.88 -11.73
CA LEU A 119 3.03 4.56 -12.20
C LEU A 119 2.06 5.42 -11.42
N TYR A 120 1.31 6.25 -12.14
CA TYR A 120 0.22 7.00 -11.52
C TYR A 120 -0.86 6.04 -11.05
N CYS A 121 -1.02 5.95 -9.74
CA CYS A 121 -2.13 5.25 -9.11
C CYS A 121 -3.24 6.29 -8.83
N GLN A 122 -4.40 6.15 -9.49
CA GLN A 122 -5.63 6.82 -9.06
C GLN A 122 -6.13 6.20 -7.75
#